data_AF-A0A931SB67-F1
#
_entry.id   AF-A0A931SB67-F1
#
_cell.length_a   1.000
_cell.length_b   1.000
_cell.length_c   1.000
_cell.angle_alpha   90.00
_cell.angle_beta   90.00
_cell.angle_gamma   90.00
#
_symmetry.space_group_name_H-M   'P 1'
#
loop_
_entity.id
_entity.type
_entity.pdbx_description
1 polymer ?
#
loop_
_entity_poly.entity_id
_entity_poly.type
_entity_poly.pdbx_seq_one_letter_code
_entity_poly.pdbx_strand_id
1 'polypeptide(L)'
;MGRPLTDVEVRKVTVTAYSSSPDETDDTPHITAMGTATRHGVIAANFLPFGVKVRIPKLFGDTVFTVEDRMHKRFQNRVDVWFPTKAEAKRFGLQLTEVEIEI
;
A
#
# COMPACT_ATOMS: atom_id res chain seq x y z
N MET A 1 -18.71 5.03 11.57
CA MET A 1 -17.58 5.98 11.58
C MET A 1 -16.36 5.21 12.07
N GLY A 2 -15.29 5.13 11.27
CA GLY A 2 -14.06 4.41 11.67
C GLY A 2 -13.39 5.12 12.85
N ARG A 3 -12.88 4.36 13.82
CA ARG A 3 -12.13 4.93 14.96
C ARG A 3 -10.92 5.71 14.42
N PRO A 4 -10.63 6.92 14.92
CA PRO A 4 -9.37 7.59 14.62
C PRO A 4 -8.23 6.70 15.14
N LEU A 5 -7.16 6.59 14.35
CA LEU A 5 -5.92 5.95 14.79
C LEU A 5 -5.44 6.69 16.04
N THR A 6 -5.33 5.99 17.17
CA THR A 6 -5.13 6.63 18.48
C THR A 6 -3.67 7.01 18.74
N ASP A 7 -2.74 6.40 18.01
CA ASP A 7 -1.33 6.74 18.02
C ASP A 7 -0.77 6.55 16.60
N VAL A 8 -0.16 7.60 16.04
CA VAL A 8 0.29 7.62 14.64
C VAL A 8 1.69 8.20 14.51
N GLU A 9 2.59 7.44 13.89
CA GLU A 9 3.88 7.93 13.44
C GLU A 9 3.76 8.49 12.02
N VAL A 10 4.20 9.73 11.80
CA VAL A 10 4.23 10.33 10.46
C VAL A 10 5.63 10.16 9.87
N ARG A 11 5.73 9.46 8.73
CA ARG A 11 6.99 9.29 8.00
C ARG A 11 6.88 9.75 6.56
N LYS A 12 7.92 10.42 6.09
CA LYS A 12 8.08 10.75 4.67
C LYS A 12 8.58 9.53 3.92
N VAL A 13 7.74 8.95 3.06
CA VAL A 13 8.05 7.74 2.29
C VAL A 13 7.68 7.91 0.83
N THR A 14 8.35 7.16 -0.03
CA THR A 14 7.96 7.07 -1.43
C THR A 14 6.76 6.15 -1.55
N VAL A 15 5.67 6.69 -2.09
CA VAL A 15 4.45 5.97 -2.41
C VAL A 15 4.43 5.71 -3.92
N THR A 16 4.31 4.44 -4.29
CA THR A 16 4.10 4.00 -5.68
C THR A 16 2.75 3.32 -5.81
N ALA A 17 2.42 2.92 -7.03
CA ALA A 17 1.24 2.14 -7.33
C ALA A 17 1.62 0.90 -8.14
N TYR A 18 0.96 -0.21 -7.83
CA TYR A 18 1.04 -1.45 -8.59
C TYR A 18 -0.35 -1.96 -8.92
N SER A 19 -0.43 -2.87 -9.90
CA SER A 19 -1.68 -3.53 -10.25
C SER A 19 -1.49 -5.04 -10.28
N SER A 20 -2.55 -5.80 -10.03
CA SER A 20 -2.60 -7.25 -10.19
C SER A 20 -2.54 -7.70 -11.67
N SER A 21 -1.84 -6.97 -12.54
CA SER A 21 -1.63 -7.42 -13.91
C SER A 21 -0.74 -8.67 -13.88
N PRO A 22 -1.10 -9.75 -14.60
CA PRO A 22 -0.29 -10.97 -14.69
C PRO A 22 1.16 -10.72 -15.11
N ASP A 23 1.42 -9.61 -15.82
CA ASP A 23 2.75 -9.16 -16.21
C ASP A 23 3.69 -8.82 -15.02
N GLU A 24 3.16 -8.68 -13.80
CA GLU A 24 3.89 -8.23 -12.61
C GLU A 24 3.86 -9.24 -11.44
N THR A 25 3.22 -10.40 -11.60
CA THR A 25 3.02 -11.41 -10.53
C THR A 25 3.15 -12.85 -11.03
N ASP A 26 3.72 -13.74 -10.21
CA ASP A 26 3.84 -15.18 -10.47
C ASP A 26 2.54 -15.90 -10.07
N ASP A 27 2.03 -16.78 -10.95
CA ASP A 27 0.91 -17.75 -10.92
C ASP A 27 -0.40 -17.45 -10.14
N THR A 28 -0.49 -16.41 -9.31
CA THR A 28 -1.66 -16.03 -8.48
C THR A 28 -1.79 -14.49 -8.33
N PRO A 29 -2.09 -13.74 -9.41
CA PRO A 29 -2.03 -12.28 -9.46
C PRO A 29 -2.92 -11.53 -8.44
N HIS A 30 -3.89 -12.24 -7.85
CA HIS A 30 -4.90 -11.68 -6.97
C HIS A 30 -4.75 -12.09 -5.50
N ILE A 31 -3.68 -12.80 -5.12
CA ILE A 31 -3.44 -13.23 -3.74
C ILE A 31 -2.28 -12.44 -3.15
N THR A 32 -2.51 -11.76 -2.03
CA THR A 32 -1.49 -11.01 -1.30
C THR A 32 -0.54 -11.97 -0.56
N ALA A 33 0.60 -11.48 -0.08
CA ALA A 33 1.48 -12.25 0.79
C ALA A 33 0.83 -12.73 2.12
N MET A 34 -0.32 -12.16 2.52
CA MET A 34 -1.14 -12.65 3.63
C MET A 34 -2.14 -13.76 3.23
N GLY A 35 -2.23 -14.13 1.95
CA GLY A 35 -3.20 -15.10 1.45
C GLY A 35 -4.60 -14.52 1.23
N THR A 36 -4.76 -13.19 1.26
CA THR A 36 -6.04 -12.51 1.03
C THR A 36 -6.18 -12.07 -0.43
N ALA A 37 -7.41 -11.83 -0.89
CA ALA A 37 -7.63 -11.26 -2.21
C ALA A 37 -7.19 -9.78 -2.26
N THR A 38 -6.53 -9.38 -3.35
CA THR A 38 -6.21 -7.97 -3.61
C THR A 38 -7.48 -7.14 -3.78
N ARG A 39 -7.50 -5.97 -3.14
CA ARG A 39 -8.65 -5.06 -3.13
C ARG A 39 -8.24 -3.64 -2.79
N HIS A 40 -9.13 -2.69 -3.05
CA HIS A 40 -8.95 -1.32 -2.57
C HIS A 40 -8.70 -1.29 -1.06
N GLY A 41 -7.69 -0.53 -0.64
CA GLY A 41 -7.25 -0.46 0.75
C GLY A 41 -6.09 -1.42 1.08
N VAL A 42 -5.64 -2.25 0.15
CA VAL A 42 -4.41 -3.06 0.34
C VAL A 42 -3.18 -2.28 -0.10
N ILE A 43 -2.13 -2.35 0.70
CA ILE A 43 -0.80 -1.87 0.34
C ILE A 43 0.26 -2.95 0.54
N ALA A 44 1.37 -2.80 -0.19
CA ALA A 44 2.60 -3.55 -0.02
C ALA A 44 3.65 -2.68 0.66
N ALA A 45 4.29 -3.19 1.71
CA ALA A 45 5.40 -2.52 2.38
C ALA A 45 6.30 -3.56 3.04
N ASN A 46 7.62 -3.42 2.93
CA ASN A 46 8.57 -4.36 3.56
C ASN A 46 8.99 -3.94 4.97
N PHE A 47 9.02 -2.64 5.26
CA PHE A 47 9.45 -2.10 6.56
C PHE A 47 8.36 -2.09 7.63
N LEU A 48 7.12 -2.46 7.29
CA LEU A 48 6.00 -2.51 8.22
C LEU A 48 5.52 -3.95 8.46
N PRO A 49 5.15 -4.33 9.69
CA PRO A 49 4.46 -5.59 9.94
C PRO A 49 3.17 -5.74 9.11
N PHE A 50 2.75 -6.97 8.88
CA PHE A 50 1.44 -7.25 8.28
C PHE A 50 0.32 -6.80 9.22
N GLY A 51 -0.80 -6.34 8.66
CA GLY A 51 -1.97 -5.87 9.40
C GLY A 51 -1.85 -4.44 9.95
N VAL A 52 -0.68 -3.80 9.86
CA VAL A 52 -0.51 -2.38 10.19
C VAL A 52 -1.39 -1.54 9.28
N LYS A 53 -2.07 -0.56 9.86
CA LYS A 53 -2.86 0.39 9.10
C LYS A 53 -2.08 1.65 8.84
N VAL A 54 -2.28 2.21 7.66
CA VAL A 54 -1.68 3.48 7.29
C VAL A 54 -2.70 4.39 6.62
N ARG A 55 -2.44 5.69 6.67
CA ARG A 55 -3.18 6.70 5.92
C ARG A 55 -2.21 7.56 5.14
N ILE A 56 -2.68 8.08 4.01
CA ILE A 56 -1.90 8.97 3.15
C ILE A 56 -2.77 10.20 2.84
N PRO A 57 -2.95 11.12 3.80
CA PRO A 57 -3.98 12.16 3.71
C PRO A 57 -3.88 13.03 2.45
N LYS A 58 -2.65 13.38 2.04
CA LYS A 58 -2.42 14.22 0.86
C LYS A 58 -2.85 13.57 -0.47
N LEU A 59 -2.92 12.24 -0.53
CA LEU A 59 -3.24 11.52 -1.76
C LEU A 59 -4.61 10.85 -1.72
N PHE A 60 -5.05 10.36 -0.55
CA PHE A 60 -6.26 9.56 -0.40
C PHE A 60 -7.16 10.00 0.77
N GLY A 61 -6.91 11.16 1.39
CA GLY A 61 -7.74 11.72 2.46
C GLY A 61 -7.81 10.80 3.69
N ASP A 62 -9.04 10.48 4.11
CA ASP A 62 -9.30 9.63 5.28
C ASP A 62 -9.27 8.12 4.97
N THR A 63 -8.84 7.73 3.77
CA THR A 63 -8.74 6.32 3.39
C THR A 63 -7.69 5.61 4.25
N VAL A 64 -8.12 4.52 4.89
CA VAL A 64 -7.25 3.64 5.67
C VAL A 64 -6.83 2.47 4.81
N PHE A 65 -5.53 2.28 4.72
CA PHE A 65 -4.91 1.15 4.03
C PHE A 65 -4.37 0.14 5.04
N THR A 66 -4.28 -1.12 4.66
CA THR A 66 -3.72 -2.20 5.48
C THR A 66 -2.56 -2.86 4.75
N VAL A 67 -1.46 -3.09 5.46
CA VAL A 67 -0.30 -3.83 4.95
C VAL A 67 -0.66 -5.30 4.87
N GLU A 68 -1.03 -5.77 3.69
CA GLU A 68 -1.34 -7.18 3.43
C GLU A 68 -0.37 -7.85 2.46
N ASP A 69 0.45 -7.05 1.79
CA ASP A 69 1.34 -7.56 0.74
C ASP A 69 2.79 -7.13 0.93
N ARG A 70 3.70 -7.75 0.16
CA ARG A 70 5.14 -7.50 0.21
C ARG A 70 5.68 -7.10 -1.15
N MET A 71 6.73 -6.29 -1.11
CA MET A 71 7.46 -5.89 -2.30
C MET A 71 8.68 -6.79 -2.48
N HIS A 72 9.24 -6.81 -3.69
CA HIS A 72 10.57 -7.40 -3.90
C HIS A 72 11.59 -6.86 -2.89
N LYS A 73 12.46 -7.73 -2.33
CA LYS A 73 13.41 -7.42 -1.23
C LYS A 73 14.32 -6.21 -1.46
N ARG A 74 14.45 -5.72 -2.69
CA ARG A 74 15.22 -4.51 -3.04
C ARG A 74 14.53 -3.22 -2.62
N PHE A 75 13.22 -3.25 -2.40
CA PHE A 75 12.42 -2.09 -2.00
C PHE A 75 12.13 -2.17 -0.50
N GLN A 76 12.99 -1.55 0.30
CA GLN A 76 12.87 -1.60 1.77
C GLN A 76 12.11 -0.39 2.34
N ASN A 77 12.14 0.76 1.68
CA ASN A 77 11.66 2.03 2.25
C ASN A 77 10.56 2.69 1.39
N ARG A 78 9.60 1.88 0.91
CA ARG A 78 8.52 2.34 0.03
C ARG A 78 7.19 1.68 0.40
N VAL A 79 6.11 2.38 0.10
CA VAL A 79 4.73 1.88 0.18
C VAL A 79 4.20 1.76 -1.24
N ASP A 80 3.66 0.61 -1.60
CA ASP A 80 3.04 0.37 -2.90
C ASP A 80 1.54 0.20 -2.75
N VAL A 81 0.76 1.10 -3.35
CA VAL A 81 -0.70 1.09 -3.27
C VAL A 81 -1.26 0.24 -4.40
N TRP A 82 -2.16 -0.69 -4.06
CA TRP A 82 -2.82 -1.51 -5.06
C TRP A 82 -3.87 -0.70 -5.84
N PHE A 83 -3.87 -0.85 -7.16
CA PHE A 83 -4.89 -0.32 -8.07
C PHE A 83 -5.48 -1.44 -8.93
N PRO A 84 -6.77 -1.32 -9.33
CA PRO A 84 -7.43 -2.35 -10.11
C PRO A 84 -6.89 -2.43 -11.55
N THR A 85 -6.32 -1.35 -12.09
CA THR A 85 -5.75 -1.36 -13.44
C THR A 85 -4.34 -0.77 -13.51
N LYS A 86 -3.51 -1.32 -14.42
CA LYS A 86 -2.17 -0.81 -14.74
C LYS A 86 -2.19 0.64 -15.23
N ALA A 87 -3.26 1.04 -15.92
CA ALA A 87 -3.42 2.42 -16.38
C ALA A 87 -3.55 3.40 -15.21
N GLU A 88 -4.32 3.04 -14.17
CA GLU A 88 -4.43 3.86 -12.95
C GLU A 88 -3.12 3.91 -12.18
N ALA A 89 -2.45 2.76 -12.01
CA ALA A 89 -1.15 2.71 -11.35
C ALA A 89 -0.12 3.61 -12.06
N LYS A 90 -0.07 3.56 -13.39
CA LYS A 90 0.80 4.45 -14.20
C LYS A 90 0.42 5.93 -14.07
N ARG A 91 -0.87 6.26 -14.03
CA ARG A 91 -1.33 7.65 -13.86
C ARG A 91 -0.99 8.20 -12.48
N PHE A 92 -1.04 7.36 -11.44
CA PHE A 92 -0.66 7.76 -10.08
C PHE A 92 0.82 8.15 -9.99
N GLY A 93 1.69 7.35 -10.63
CA GLY A 93 3.11 7.62 -10.70
C GLY A 93 3.82 7.46 -9.34
N LEU A 94 4.99 8.10 -9.20
CA LEU A 94 5.75 8.10 -7.97
C LEU A 94 5.48 9.38 -7.19
N GLN A 95 5.11 9.26 -5.92
CA GLN A 95 4.83 10.39 -5.05
C GLN A 95 5.72 10.31 -3.80
N LEU A 96 6.33 11.42 -3.41
CA LEU A 96 7.03 11.52 -2.13
C LEU A 96 6.15 12.31 -1.17
N THR A 97 5.56 11.63 -0.19
CA THR A 97 4.58 12.23 0.71
C THR A 97 4.72 11.70 2.14
N GLU A 98 3.98 12.31 3.04
CA GLU A 98 3.82 11.86 4.42
C GLU A 98 2.77 10.77 4.50
N VAL A 99 3.12 9.70 5.22
CA VAL A 99 2.25 8.57 5.52
C VAL A 99 2.12 8.48 7.03
N GLU A 100 0.89 8.44 7.51
CA GLU A 100 0.55 8.22 8.91
C GLU A 100 0.48 6.71 9.12
N ILE A 101 1.24 6.19 10.08
CA ILE A 101 1.37 4.76 10.37
C ILE A 101 0.79 4.53 11.76
N GLU A 102 -0.19 3.63 11.88
CA GLU A 102 -0.70 3.18 13.19
C GLU A 102 0.40 2.43 13.95
N ILE A 103 0.68 2.86 15.17
CA ILE A 103 1.67 2.27 16.10
C ILE A 103 1.01 1.60 17.30
#